data_AF-A0A0U3NTS1-F1
#
_entry.id   AF-A0A0U3NTS1-F1
#
_cell.length_a   1.000
_cell.length_b   1.000
_cell.length_c   1.000
_cell.angle_alpha   90.00
_cell.angle_beta   90.00
_cell.angle_gamma   90.00
#
_symmetry.space_group_name_H-M   'P 1'
#
loop_
_entity.id
_entity.type
_entity.pdbx_description
1 polymer ?
#
loop_
_entity_poly.entity_id
_entity_poly.type
_entity_poly.pdbx_seq_one_letter_code
_entity_poly.pdbx_strand_id
1 'polypeptide(L)'
;MTDTPSVPGPRRDMAMHNDWWTSGWEHVLPRQAFPLTMLIGTASQPDFTGSLDDLLQEIFDGRWDMIGGDLDGALTFSWPDEEWDYEEGPEGRDANEAKRWETFGAMLTAAGFPVPQTVRDLSELYLTWGLASREETPDGTRWSMPAALPLPGDLLPLDAELTKRLDGIRWMMRTGPLVDTLINYLVDDLAEPQEVLTSLDRLAAATGRDADDVRLALTALVQAGDAQVYRGQEQADAERLEAHRRFRLVMNWDHLYENRMHLSSGPTAP
;
A
#
# COMPACT_ATOMS: atom_id res chain seq x y z
N MET A 1 4.47 -34.97 42.80
CA MET A 1 4.77 -33.70 42.13
C MET A 1 4.20 -33.81 40.74
N THR A 2 3.09 -33.13 40.50
CA THR A 2 2.40 -33.10 39.21
C THR A 2 2.85 -31.83 38.50
N ASP A 3 3.65 -32.00 37.45
CA ASP A 3 3.95 -30.93 36.50
C ASP A 3 2.63 -30.43 35.93
N THR A 4 2.35 -29.15 36.16
CA THR A 4 1.21 -28.47 35.56
C THR A 4 1.70 -28.02 34.18
N PRO A 5 1.11 -28.50 33.07
CA PRO A 5 1.49 -28.02 31.76
C PRO A 5 1.21 -26.52 31.70
N SER A 6 2.26 -25.73 31.45
CA SER A 6 2.16 -24.29 31.22
C SER A 6 1.13 -24.06 30.12
N VAL A 7 0.02 -23.42 30.47
CA VAL A 7 -0.95 -22.93 29.50
C VAL A 7 -0.19 -21.95 28.60
N PRO A 8 -0.21 -22.12 27.26
CA PRO A 8 0.40 -21.15 26.37
C PRO A 8 -0.19 -19.77 26.67
N GLY A 9 0.67 -18.78 26.89
CA GLY A 9 0.23 -17.40 27.02
C GLY A 9 -0.62 -16.97 25.82
N PRO A 10 -1.39 -15.87 25.92
CA PRO A 10 -2.11 -15.34 24.77
C PRO A 10 -1.12 -15.13 23.62
N ARG A 11 -1.41 -15.72 22.46
CA ARG A 11 -0.63 -15.55 21.25
C ARG A 11 -0.60 -14.07 20.89
N ARG A 12 0.57 -13.55 20.52
CA ARG A 12 0.70 -12.15 20.08
C ARG A 12 -0.15 -11.89 18.85
N ASP A 13 -0.78 -10.72 18.83
CA ASP A 13 -1.52 -10.26 17.67
C ASP A 13 -0.53 -9.83 16.58
N MET A 14 -0.76 -10.32 15.36
CA MET A 14 0.05 -9.92 14.21
C MET A 14 -0.12 -8.43 13.94
N ALA A 15 0.99 -7.72 13.82
CA ALA A 15 1.00 -6.30 13.49
C ALA A 15 1.51 -6.08 12.07
N MET A 16 0.82 -5.21 11.33
CA MET A 16 1.23 -4.79 10.00
C MET A 16 1.66 -3.32 10.02
N HIS A 17 2.72 -2.99 9.27
CA HIS A 17 3.21 -1.62 9.17
C HIS A 17 2.26 -0.77 8.32
N ASN A 18 1.78 0.36 8.87
CA ASN A 18 0.79 1.22 8.20
C ASN A 18 1.27 1.72 6.82
N ASP A 19 2.55 2.04 6.71
CA ASP A 19 3.12 2.59 5.48
C ASP A 19 3.41 1.54 4.39
N TRP A 20 3.15 0.25 4.63
CA TRP A 20 3.48 -0.79 3.67
C TRP A 20 2.85 -0.55 2.30
N TRP A 21 1.53 -0.33 2.26
CA TRP A 21 0.80 -0.10 1.02
C TRP A 21 1.18 1.25 0.38
N THR A 22 1.29 2.30 1.20
CA THR A 22 1.62 3.64 0.70
C THR A 22 3.07 3.76 0.21
N SER A 23 3.98 2.94 0.72
CA SER A 23 5.37 2.91 0.24
C SER A 23 5.49 2.32 -1.16
N GLY A 24 4.59 1.40 -1.53
CA GLY A 24 4.59 0.70 -2.82
C GLY A 24 5.56 -0.49 -2.89
N TRP A 25 6.16 -0.91 -1.77
CA TRP A 25 7.09 -2.05 -1.72
C TRP A 25 6.48 -3.36 -2.22
N GLU A 26 5.17 -3.54 -2.08
CA GLU A 26 4.43 -4.71 -2.58
C GLU A 26 4.50 -4.90 -4.09
N HIS A 27 4.80 -3.85 -4.86
CA HIS A 27 4.93 -3.91 -6.31
C HIS A 27 6.37 -4.13 -6.79
N VAL A 28 7.33 -4.13 -5.87
CA VAL A 28 8.76 -4.25 -6.17
C VAL A 28 9.33 -5.56 -5.64
N LEU A 29 8.88 -5.99 -4.47
CA LEU A 29 9.46 -7.13 -3.76
C LEU A 29 8.76 -8.45 -4.10
N PRO A 30 9.44 -9.60 -3.87
CA PRO A 30 8.82 -10.92 -3.89
C PRO A 30 7.65 -11.01 -2.92
N ARG A 31 6.73 -11.97 -3.14
CA ARG A 31 5.47 -12.08 -2.37
C ARG A 31 5.70 -12.20 -0.85
N GLN A 32 6.80 -12.84 -0.44
CA GLN A 32 7.15 -13.09 0.96
C GLN A 32 7.48 -11.80 1.71
N ALA A 33 7.69 -10.68 1.01
CA ALA A 33 7.95 -9.39 1.60
C ALA A 33 6.77 -8.90 2.47
N PHE A 34 5.52 -9.14 2.05
CA PHE A 34 4.34 -8.81 2.84
C PHE A 34 4.30 -9.56 4.19
N PRO A 35 4.32 -10.91 4.24
CA PRO A 35 4.34 -11.63 5.51
C PRO A 35 5.61 -11.35 6.31
N LEU A 36 6.77 -11.14 5.68
CA LEU A 36 7.99 -10.74 6.40
C LEU A 36 7.84 -9.38 7.10
N THR A 37 7.23 -8.40 6.42
CA THR A 37 6.90 -7.09 7.03
C THR A 37 5.96 -7.25 8.22
N MET A 38 4.95 -8.12 8.12
CA MET A 38 4.09 -8.43 9.27
C MET A 38 4.86 -9.09 10.42
N LEU A 39 5.79 -10.02 10.10
CA LEU A 39 6.59 -10.71 11.11
C LEU A 39 7.50 -9.73 11.86
N ILE A 40 8.19 -8.84 11.14
CA ILE A 40 9.06 -7.83 11.74
C ILE A 40 8.25 -6.76 12.48
N GLY A 41 7.09 -6.36 11.97
CA GLY A 41 6.16 -5.45 12.67
C GLY A 41 5.71 -6.04 14.00
N THR A 42 5.44 -7.35 14.03
CA THR A 42 5.10 -8.09 15.25
C THR A 42 6.32 -8.21 16.18
N ALA A 43 7.52 -8.48 15.65
CA ALA A 43 8.76 -8.50 16.41
C ALA A 43 9.13 -7.13 17.01
N SER A 44 8.60 -6.04 16.45
CA SER A 44 8.82 -4.67 16.91
C SER A 44 7.92 -4.28 18.09
N GLN A 45 7.04 -5.18 18.56
CA GLN A 45 6.21 -4.94 19.74
C GLN A 45 7.07 -4.85 21.01
N PRO A 46 6.72 -3.98 21.98
CA PRO A 46 7.59 -3.67 23.12
C PRO A 46 7.93 -4.86 24.03
N ASP A 47 7.11 -5.91 24.02
CA ASP A 47 7.20 -7.11 24.86
C ASP A 47 7.87 -8.30 24.14
N PHE A 48 8.37 -8.11 22.92
CA PHE A 48 9.14 -9.10 22.20
C PHE A 48 10.65 -8.83 22.30
N THR A 49 11.42 -9.89 22.54
CA THR A 49 12.87 -9.89 22.44
C THR A 49 13.30 -11.29 22.00
N GLY A 50 13.97 -11.39 20.85
CA GLY A 50 14.28 -12.66 20.21
C GLY A 50 14.51 -12.54 18.70
N SER A 51 14.88 -13.65 18.10
CA SER A 51 15.05 -13.75 16.64
C SER A 51 13.70 -13.88 15.92
N LEU A 52 13.70 -13.67 14.60
CA LEU A 52 12.50 -13.95 13.79
C LEU A 52 12.13 -15.44 13.80
N ASP A 53 13.11 -16.35 13.96
CA ASP A 53 12.86 -17.79 14.12
C ASP A 53 12.10 -18.07 15.43
N ASP A 54 12.47 -17.39 16.53
CA ASP A 54 11.76 -17.52 17.82
C ASP A 54 10.30 -17.05 17.70
N LEU A 55 10.07 -15.93 17.01
CA LEU A 55 8.73 -15.42 16.78
C LEU A 55 7.89 -16.34 15.89
N LEU A 56 8.49 -16.85 14.81
CA LEU A 56 7.86 -17.81 13.92
C LEU A 56 7.51 -19.10 14.67
N GLN A 57 8.41 -19.55 15.55
CA GLN A 57 8.18 -20.70 16.44
C GLN A 57 7.02 -20.46 17.40
N GLU A 58 6.93 -19.27 17.99
CA GLU A 58 5.89 -18.94 18.96
C GLU A 58 4.49 -18.84 18.33
N ILE A 59 4.37 -18.17 17.19
CA ILE A 59 3.07 -17.85 16.59
C ILE A 59 2.60 -18.97 15.66
N PHE A 60 3.53 -19.58 14.91
CA PHE A 60 3.23 -20.48 13.79
C PHE A 60 3.88 -21.86 13.93
N ASP A 61 4.34 -22.24 15.12
CA ASP A 61 5.02 -23.52 15.38
C ASP A 61 6.22 -23.76 14.44
N GLY A 62 6.86 -22.68 13.99
CA GLY A 62 8.06 -22.69 13.15
C GLY A 62 7.75 -22.75 11.66
N ARG A 63 6.47 -22.77 11.26
CA ARG A 63 6.07 -22.88 9.86
C ARG A 63 4.90 -21.98 9.50
N TRP A 64 5.11 -21.09 8.53
CA TRP A 64 4.09 -20.23 7.96
C TRP A 64 4.12 -20.28 6.44
N ASP A 65 3.10 -20.89 5.82
CA ASP A 65 3.05 -21.06 4.37
C ASP A 65 3.07 -19.71 3.62
N MET A 66 2.56 -18.63 4.22
CA MET A 66 2.64 -17.30 3.60
C MET A 66 4.08 -16.83 3.42
N ILE A 67 4.98 -17.12 4.36
CA ILE A 67 6.40 -16.79 4.21
C ILE A 67 7.15 -17.82 3.35
N GLY A 68 6.48 -18.89 2.88
CA GLY A 68 7.11 -19.96 2.11
C GLY A 68 7.58 -21.15 2.96
N GLY A 69 7.04 -21.31 4.17
CA GLY A 69 7.42 -22.36 5.10
C GLY A 69 8.17 -21.77 6.30
N ASP A 70 9.46 -21.50 6.14
CA ASP A 70 10.31 -20.91 7.17
C ASP A 70 11.15 -19.75 6.58
N LEU A 71 12.09 -19.21 7.38
CA LEU A 71 12.95 -18.13 6.93
C LEU A 71 13.98 -18.57 5.87
N ASP A 72 14.26 -19.86 5.75
CA ASP A 72 15.18 -20.39 4.74
C ASP A 72 14.43 -20.83 3.46
N GLY A 73 13.11 -20.63 3.43
CA GLY A 73 12.24 -20.83 2.28
C GLY A 73 12.62 -19.95 1.09
N ALA A 74 12.51 -20.52 -0.11
CA ALA A 74 12.77 -19.81 -1.35
C ALA A 74 11.72 -18.72 -1.62
N LEU A 75 12.19 -17.61 -2.19
CA LEU A 75 11.36 -16.49 -2.59
C LEU A 75 10.63 -16.77 -3.92
N THR A 76 9.43 -16.22 -4.09
CA THR A 76 8.68 -16.27 -5.35
C THR A 76 7.90 -14.98 -5.57
N PHE A 77 7.52 -14.68 -6.80
CA PHE A 77 6.64 -13.55 -7.15
C PHE A 77 5.18 -13.96 -7.33
N SER A 78 4.90 -15.24 -7.55
CA SER A 78 3.55 -15.81 -7.70
C SER A 78 3.20 -16.81 -6.60
N TRP A 79 1.90 -16.94 -6.26
CA TRP A 79 1.40 -17.97 -5.35
C TRP A 79 1.15 -19.30 -6.07
N PRO A 80 1.51 -20.47 -5.51
CA PRO A 80 1.31 -21.78 -6.16
C PRO A 80 -0.12 -22.01 -6.69
N ASP A 81 -1.11 -21.46 -6.01
CA ASP A 81 -2.54 -21.55 -6.28
C ASP A 81 -3.14 -20.31 -6.96
N GLU A 82 -2.33 -19.32 -7.34
CA GLU A 82 -2.78 -18.15 -8.09
C GLU A 82 -3.33 -18.58 -9.46
N GLU A 83 -4.53 -18.11 -9.78
CA GLU A 83 -5.15 -18.36 -11.09
C GLU A 83 -4.30 -17.65 -12.16
N TRP A 84 -3.89 -18.42 -13.18
CA TRP A 84 -2.98 -17.92 -14.20
C TRP A 84 -3.75 -17.26 -15.35
N ASP A 85 -3.53 -15.97 -15.53
CA ASP A 85 -4.03 -15.26 -16.70
C ASP A 85 -3.10 -15.46 -17.90
N TYR A 86 -3.57 -16.25 -18.86
CA TYR A 86 -2.87 -16.51 -20.11
C TYR A 86 -2.82 -15.29 -21.04
N GLU A 87 -3.66 -14.27 -20.83
CA GLU A 87 -3.60 -13.02 -21.58
C GLU A 87 -2.46 -12.11 -21.10
N GLU A 88 -2.23 -12.02 -19.78
CA GLU A 88 -1.11 -11.26 -19.21
C GLU A 88 0.25 -11.95 -19.41
N GLY A 89 0.26 -13.29 -19.47
CA GLY A 89 1.47 -14.09 -19.61
C GLY A 89 1.30 -15.25 -20.59
N PRO A 90 1.34 -14.99 -21.91
CA PRO A 90 1.13 -16.03 -22.92
C PRO A 90 2.24 -17.09 -22.93
N GLU A 91 3.42 -16.74 -22.43
CA GLU A 91 4.59 -17.63 -22.30
C GLU A 91 4.48 -18.59 -21.11
N GLY A 92 3.46 -18.42 -20.27
CA GLY A 92 3.21 -19.26 -19.10
C GLY A 92 3.88 -18.77 -17.82
N ARG A 93 3.47 -19.39 -16.71
CA ARG A 93 3.79 -18.97 -15.36
C ARG A 93 5.29 -18.94 -15.05
N ASP A 94 5.98 -20.03 -15.35
CA ASP A 94 7.41 -20.16 -15.05
C ASP A 94 8.26 -19.13 -15.80
N ALA A 95 7.88 -18.80 -17.05
CA ALA A 95 8.55 -17.78 -17.84
C ALA A 95 8.36 -16.38 -17.26
N ASN A 96 7.14 -16.05 -16.79
CA ASN A 96 6.87 -14.78 -16.12
C ASN A 96 7.60 -14.67 -14.78
N GLU A 97 7.59 -15.73 -13.97
CA GLU A 97 8.35 -15.82 -12.72
C GLU A 97 9.85 -15.58 -12.99
N ALA A 98 10.43 -16.25 -13.98
CA ALA A 98 11.83 -16.06 -14.38
C ALA A 98 12.11 -14.61 -14.85
N LYS A 99 11.20 -14.01 -15.63
CA LYS A 99 11.32 -12.61 -16.07
C LYS A 99 11.26 -11.62 -14.91
N ARG A 100 10.39 -11.85 -13.91
CA ARG A 100 10.33 -11.04 -12.69
C ARG A 100 11.63 -11.15 -11.89
N TRP A 101 12.17 -12.36 -11.77
CA TRP A 101 13.48 -12.59 -11.14
C TRP A 101 14.63 -11.92 -11.87
N GLU A 102 14.66 -11.98 -13.20
CA GLU A 102 15.66 -11.28 -14.01
C GLU A 102 15.59 -9.76 -13.78
N THR A 103 14.39 -9.21 -13.84
CA THR A 103 14.15 -7.76 -13.65
C THR A 103 14.56 -7.32 -12.24
N PHE A 104 14.10 -8.03 -11.20
CA PHE A 104 14.42 -7.75 -9.81
C PHE A 104 15.92 -7.91 -9.53
N GLY A 105 16.53 -9.00 -10.01
CA GLY A 105 17.95 -9.26 -9.85
C GLY A 105 18.83 -8.22 -10.51
N ALA A 106 18.46 -7.76 -11.70
CA ALA A 106 19.17 -6.68 -12.41
C ALA A 106 19.07 -5.35 -11.63
N MET A 107 17.89 -5.03 -11.10
CA MET A 107 17.65 -3.82 -10.30
C MET A 107 18.52 -3.80 -9.03
N LEU A 108 18.54 -4.92 -8.28
CA LEU A 108 19.38 -5.06 -7.09
C LEU A 108 20.87 -4.96 -7.42
N THR A 109 21.31 -5.66 -8.46
CA THR A 109 22.71 -5.64 -8.91
C THR A 109 23.14 -4.23 -9.31
N ALA A 110 22.30 -3.49 -10.03
CA ALA A 110 22.57 -2.11 -10.43
C ALA A 110 22.67 -1.16 -9.23
N ALA A 111 21.91 -1.41 -8.16
CA ALA A 111 21.98 -0.69 -6.90
C ALA A 111 23.15 -1.14 -5.99
N GLY A 112 23.88 -2.19 -6.37
CA GLY A 112 24.99 -2.74 -5.58
C GLY A 112 24.55 -3.65 -4.43
N PHE A 113 23.31 -4.17 -4.46
CA PHE A 113 22.78 -5.10 -3.46
C PHE A 113 22.86 -6.56 -3.95
N PRO A 114 23.05 -7.52 -3.03
CA PRO A 114 22.95 -8.94 -3.36
C PRO A 114 21.51 -9.33 -3.72
N VAL A 115 21.35 -10.32 -4.61
CA VAL A 115 20.03 -10.88 -4.94
C VAL A 115 19.66 -11.93 -3.88
N PRO A 116 18.59 -11.72 -3.09
CA PRO A 116 18.23 -12.62 -2.00
C PRO A 116 17.71 -13.94 -2.58
N GLN A 117 18.09 -15.06 -1.98
CA GLN A 117 17.59 -16.39 -2.37
C GLN A 117 16.51 -16.88 -1.42
N THR A 118 16.60 -16.46 -0.15
CA THR A 118 15.71 -16.87 0.94
C THR A 118 15.02 -15.68 1.59
N VAL A 119 13.97 -15.95 2.37
CA VAL A 119 13.33 -14.93 3.21
C VAL A 119 14.32 -14.32 4.21
N ARG A 120 15.25 -15.11 4.74
CA ARG A 120 16.32 -14.66 5.62
C ARG A 120 17.23 -13.66 4.92
N ASP A 121 17.65 -13.94 3.69
CA ASP A 121 18.42 -12.97 2.88
C ASP A 121 17.63 -11.68 2.65
N LEU A 122 16.32 -11.78 2.36
CA LEU A 122 15.46 -10.62 2.19
C LEU A 122 15.34 -9.79 3.48
N SER A 123 15.31 -10.43 4.64
CA SER A 123 15.32 -9.74 5.94
C SER A 123 16.62 -8.95 6.19
N GLU A 124 17.77 -9.46 5.73
CA GLU A 124 19.04 -8.73 5.81
C GLU A 124 19.06 -7.53 4.86
N LEU A 125 18.39 -7.63 3.70
CA LEU A 125 18.15 -6.49 2.83
C LEU A 125 17.26 -5.43 3.48
N TYR A 126 16.22 -5.84 4.22
CA TYR A 126 15.39 -4.90 4.98
C TYR A 126 16.20 -4.09 5.99
N LEU A 127 17.15 -4.73 6.68
CA LEU A 127 18.08 -4.04 7.57
C LEU A 127 18.99 -3.08 6.80
N THR A 128 19.51 -3.51 5.65
CA THR A 128 20.38 -2.69 4.80
C THR A 128 19.66 -1.45 4.24
N TRP A 129 18.40 -1.59 3.86
CA TRP A 129 17.56 -0.51 3.34
C TRP A 129 16.94 0.37 4.42
N GLY A 130 17.10 0.03 5.70
CA GLY A 130 16.47 0.75 6.80
C GLY A 130 14.95 0.57 6.84
N LEU A 131 14.41 -0.48 6.21
CA LEU A 131 13.01 -0.89 6.38
C LEU A 131 12.76 -1.49 7.76
N ALA A 132 13.82 -2.05 8.36
CA ALA A 132 13.84 -2.55 9.71
C ALA A 132 15.17 -2.22 10.38
N SER A 133 15.23 -2.35 11.69
CA SER A 133 16.46 -2.27 12.47
C SER A 133 16.45 -3.35 13.54
N ARG A 134 17.62 -3.93 13.83
CA ARG A 134 17.82 -4.84 14.94
C ARG A 134 18.91 -4.31 15.88
N GLU A 135 18.67 -4.42 17.17
CA GLU A 135 19.63 -4.10 18.23
C GLU A 135 19.85 -5.35 19.07
N GLU A 136 21.11 -5.78 19.22
CA GLU A 136 21.45 -6.87 20.12
C GLU A 136 21.56 -6.36 21.55
N THR A 137 20.70 -6.85 22.43
CA THR A 137 20.69 -6.49 23.86
C THR A 137 21.07 -7.70 24.72
N PRO A 138 21.43 -7.51 26.01
CA PRO A 138 21.67 -8.63 26.92
C PRO A 138 20.48 -9.58 27.08
N ASP A 139 19.26 -9.07 26.87
CA ASP A 139 18.01 -9.83 26.98
C ASP A 139 17.62 -10.52 25.65
N GLY A 140 18.36 -10.24 24.56
CA GLY A 140 18.19 -10.79 23.21
C GLY A 140 18.04 -9.70 22.14
N THR A 141 17.61 -10.10 20.95
CA THR A 141 17.49 -9.18 19.79
C THR A 141 16.21 -8.37 19.86
N ARG A 142 16.32 -7.04 19.72
CA ARG A 142 15.19 -6.13 19.66
C ARG A 142 15.00 -5.61 18.24
N TRP A 143 13.80 -5.77 17.70
CA TRP A 143 13.44 -5.28 16.37
C TRP A 143 12.72 -3.94 16.43
N SER A 144 12.85 -3.17 15.37
CA SER A 144 12.08 -1.94 15.17
C SER A 144 11.90 -1.65 13.69
N MET A 145 10.89 -0.86 13.36
CA MET A 145 10.65 -0.33 12.02
C MET A 145 10.53 1.20 12.11
N PRO A 146 10.98 1.95 11.11
CA PRO A 146 10.84 3.40 11.10
C PRO A 146 9.36 3.77 10.95
N ALA A 147 8.94 4.89 11.56
CA ALA A 147 7.55 5.33 11.47
C ALA A 147 7.07 5.56 10.02
N ALA A 148 8.00 5.96 9.14
CA ALA A 148 7.78 6.04 7.71
C ALA A 148 8.82 5.19 6.97
N LEU A 149 8.35 4.32 6.08
CA LEU A 149 9.25 3.48 5.28
C LEU A 149 9.90 4.32 4.17
N PRO A 150 11.22 4.18 3.92
CA PRO A 150 11.83 4.76 2.72
C PRO A 150 11.15 4.22 1.46
N LEU A 151 11.10 5.05 0.42
CA LEU A 151 10.44 4.68 -0.82
C LEU A 151 11.36 3.79 -1.66
N PRO A 152 10.80 2.85 -2.46
CA PRO A 152 11.63 2.02 -3.33
C PRO A 152 12.53 2.83 -4.27
N GLY A 153 12.02 3.97 -4.79
CA GLY A 153 12.76 4.85 -5.70
C GLY A 153 13.91 5.62 -5.04
N ASP A 154 13.96 5.71 -3.71
CA ASP A 154 15.09 6.32 -3.00
C ASP A 154 16.29 5.36 -2.90
N LEU A 155 16.03 4.05 -3.07
CA LEU A 155 17.00 2.98 -2.80
C LEU A 155 17.35 2.17 -4.05
N LEU A 156 16.44 2.07 -5.01
CA LEU A 156 16.55 1.23 -6.19
C LEU A 156 16.38 2.06 -7.47
N PRO A 157 17.13 1.75 -8.53
CA PRO A 157 16.98 2.39 -9.83
C PRO A 157 15.72 1.86 -10.53
N LEU A 158 14.59 2.50 -10.26
CA LEU A 158 13.32 2.17 -10.91
C LEU A 158 13.26 2.75 -12.32
N ASP A 159 12.62 2.03 -13.24
CA ASP A 159 12.30 2.60 -14.54
C ASP A 159 11.16 3.64 -14.44
N ALA A 160 10.98 4.41 -15.52
CA ALA A 160 10.01 5.49 -15.56
C ALA A 160 8.55 5.01 -15.47
N GLU A 161 8.26 3.80 -15.96
CA GLU A 161 6.91 3.24 -15.95
C GLU A 161 6.51 2.82 -14.53
N LEU A 162 7.38 2.06 -13.86
CA LEU A 162 7.20 1.65 -12.47
C LEU A 162 7.17 2.85 -11.54
N THR A 163 8.06 3.83 -11.74
CA THR A 163 8.03 5.09 -10.95
C THR A 163 6.68 5.78 -11.06
N LYS A 164 6.19 5.98 -12.30
CA LYS A 164 4.88 6.59 -12.55
C LYS A 164 3.73 5.79 -11.94
N ARG A 165 3.80 4.45 -12.01
CA ARG A 165 2.80 3.56 -11.40
C ARG A 165 2.76 3.74 -9.88
N LEU A 166 3.92 3.71 -9.22
CA LEU A 166 4.02 3.89 -7.77
C LEU A 166 3.55 5.28 -7.34
N ASP A 167 3.90 6.33 -8.08
CA ASP A 167 3.38 7.69 -7.85
C ASP A 167 1.86 7.74 -7.96
N GLY A 168 1.28 7.07 -8.97
CA GLY A 168 -0.16 6.96 -9.14
C GLY A 168 -0.86 6.25 -7.98
N ILE A 169 -0.30 5.14 -7.49
CA ILE A 169 -0.83 4.41 -6.33
C ILE A 169 -0.79 5.29 -5.07
N ARG A 170 0.34 5.96 -4.82
CA ARG A 170 0.48 6.89 -3.68
C ARG A 170 -0.53 8.01 -3.75
N TRP A 171 -0.69 8.60 -4.93
CA TRP A 171 -1.70 9.63 -5.18
C TRP A 171 -3.11 9.11 -4.89
N MET A 172 -3.47 7.93 -5.40
CA MET A 172 -4.77 7.31 -5.17
C MET A 172 -5.01 7.04 -3.69
N MET A 173 -4.07 6.41 -2.97
CA MET A 173 -4.23 6.13 -1.53
C MET A 173 -4.38 7.40 -0.69
N ARG A 174 -3.63 8.46 -1.04
CA ARG A 174 -3.74 9.76 -0.36
C ARG A 174 -5.07 10.44 -0.61
N THR A 175 -5.55 10.41 -1.86
CA THR A 175 -6.73 11.18 -2.29
C THR A 175 -8.04 10.42 -2.15
N GLY A 176 -8.02 9.08 -2.15
CA GLY A 176 -9.22 8.23 -2.11
C GLY A 176 -10.20 8.60 -1.00
N PRO A 177 -9.79 8.57 0.29
CA PRO A 177 -10.68 8.94 1.39
C PRO A 177 -11.20 10.39 1.32
N LEU A 178 -10.41 11.31 0.74
CA LEU A 178 -10.80 12.71 0.57
C LEU A 178 -11.85 12.85 -0.55
N VAL A 179 -11.65 12.14 -1.65
CA VAL A 179 -12.59 12.05 -2.77
C VAL A 179 -13.89 11.41 -2.29
N ASP A 180 -13.85 10.31 -1.56
CA ASP A 180 -15.04 9.63 -1.04
C ASP A 180 -15.83 10.56 -0.09
N THR A 181 -15.13 11.27 0.80
CA THR A 181 -15.79 12.27 1.67
C THR A 181 -16.50 13.34 0.85
N LEU A 182 -15.87 13.84 -0.21
CA LEU A 182 -16.46 14.86 -1.08
C LEU A 182 -17.63 14.31 -1.91
N ILE A 183 -17.50 13.11 -2.48
CA ILE A 183 -18.56 12.45 -3.24
C ILE A 183 -19.78 12.22 -2.34
N ASN A 184 -19.60 11.68 -1.13
CA ASN A 184 -20.71 11.44 -0.20
C ASN A 184 -21.45 12.74 0.12
N TYR A 185 -20.73 13.85 0.36
CA TYR A 185 -21.38 15.15 0.53
C TYR A 185 -22.20 15.57 -0.71
N LEU A 186 -21.65 15.41 -1.92
CA LEU A 186 -22.36 15.77 -3.16
C LEU A 186 -23.59 14.88 -3.41
N VAL A 187 -23.51 13.59 -3.08
CA VAL A 187 -24.60 12.61 -3.26
C VAL A 187 -25.66 12.79 -2.17
N ASP A 188 -25.26 12.67 -0.90
CA ASP A 188 -26.20 12.55 0.22
C ASP A 188 -26.80 13.90 0.62
N ASP A 189 -26.00 14.97 0.64
CA ASP A 189 -26.45 16.28 1.11
C ASP A 189 -26.92 17.20 -0.03
N LEU A 190 -26.36 17.05 -1.23
CA LEU A 190 -26.72 17.88 -2.39
C LEU A 190 -27.55 17.16 -3.46
N ALA A 191 -27.84 15.87 -3.28
CA ALA A 191 -28.65 15.06 -4.19
C ALA A 191 -28.13 15.04 -5.64
N GLU A 192 -26.83 14.74 -5.80
CA GLU A 192 -26.16 14.56 -7.09
C GLU A 192 -26.29 15.77 -8.04
N PRO A 193 -25.82 16.96 -7.63
CA PRO A 193 -25.95 18.15 -8.44
C PRO A 193 -25.14 18.00 -9.74
N GLN A 194 -25.74 18.30 -10.88
CA GLN A 194 -25.03 18.40 -12.15
C GLN A 194 -23.99 19.54 -12.13
N GLU A 195 -24.35 20.63 -11.44
CA GLU A 195 -23.49 21.79 -11.25
C GLU A 195 -23.72 22.42 -9.87
N VAL A 196 -22.64 22.84 -9.21
CA VAL A 196 -22.69 23.63 -7.98
C VAL A 196 -21.76 24.85 -8.04
N LEU A 197 -22.28 26.03 -7.68
CA LEU A 197 -21.49 27.25 -7.49
C LEU A 197 -21.02 27.33 -6.03
N THR A 198 -19.76 27.02 -5.79
CA THR A 198 -19.17 26.88 -4.44
C THR A 198 -17.81 27.56 -4.32
N SER A 199 -17.13 27.40 -3.18
CA SER A 199 -15.72 27.75 -2.96
C SER A 199 -15.07 26.64 -2.13
N LEU A 200 -13.73 26.59 -2.06
CA LEU A 200 -13.07 25.55 -1.26
C LEU A 200 -13.43 25.70 0.22
N ASP A 201 -13.51 26.93 0.75
CA ASP A 201 -13.91 27.18 2.14
C ASP A 201 -15.28 26.60 2.48
N ARG A 202 -16.22 26.65 1.52
CA ARG A 202 -17.58 26.13 1.73
C ARG A 202 -17.62 24.62 1.70
N LEU A 203 -16.91 24.02 0.74
CA LEU A 203 -16.78 22.56 0.66
C LEU A 203 -16.03 22.02 1.88
N ALA A 204 -14.97 22.68 2.32
CA ALA A 204 -14.20 22.34 3.51
C ALA A 204 -15.08 22.37 4.77
N ALA A 205 -15.85 23.45 4.95
CA ALA A 205 -16.79 23.55 6.05
C ALA A 205 -17.89 22.46 6.01
N ALA A 206 -18.34 22.08 4.82
CA ALA A 206 -19.39 21.07 4.65
C ALA A 206 -18.88 19.63 4.88
N THR A 207 -17.64 19.34 4.47
CA THR A 207 -17.03 17.99 4.62
C THR A 207 -16.26 17.82 5.92
N GLY A 208 -16.11 18.87 6.72
CA GLY A 208 -15.29 18.86 7.94
C GLY A 208 -13.79 18.70 7.65
N ARG A 209 -13.34 19.06 6.45
CA ARG A 209 -11.94 18.99 5.99
C ARG A 209 -11.32 20.38 5.94
N ASP A 210 -10.01 20.46 5.76
CA ASP A 210 -9.37 21.72 5.40
C ASP A 210 -9.47 21.99 3.89
N ALA A 211 -9.21 23.24 3.50
CA ALA A 211 -9.34 23.67 2.11
C ALA A 211 -8.29 23.04 1.18
N ASP A 212 -7.15 22.59 1.71
CA ASP A 212 -6.10 21.94 0.92
C ASP A 212 -6.46 20.48 0.63
N ASP A 213 -7.02 19.77 1.61
CA ASP A 213 -7.61 18.43 1.44
C ASP A 213 -8.74 18.43 0.39
N VAL A 214 -9.64 19.41 0.45
CA VAL A 214 -10.69 19.57 -0.56
C VAL A 214 -10.10 19.88 -1.93
N ARG A 215 -9.04 20.69 -1.98
CA ARG A 215 -8.36 20.99 -3.25
C ARG A 215 -7.76 19.72 -3.86
N LEU A 216 -7.11 18.89 -3.04
CA LEU A 216 -6.56 17.60 -3.46
C LEU A 216 -7.65 16.66 -3.99
N ALA A 217 -8.78 16.55 -3.28
CA ALA A 217 -9.91 15.74 -3.72
C ALA A 217 -10.48 16.23 -5.06
N LEU A 218 -10.66 17.53 -5.23
CA LEU A 218 -11.14 18.12 -6.48
C LEU A 218 -10.16 17.90 -7.63
N THR A 219 -8.85 18.07 -7.39
CA THR A 219 -7.82 17.77 -8.39
C THR A 219 -7.90 16.32 -8.82
N ALA A 220 -8.05 15.38 -7.89
CA ALA A 220 -8.16 13.96 -8.20
C ALA A 220 -9.42 13.63 -9.03
N LEU A 221 -10.57 14.24 -8.71
CA LEU A 221 -11.81 14.09 -9.51
C LEU A 221 -11.64 14.66 -10.93
N VAL A 222 -11.00 15.83 -11.07
CA VAL A 222 -10.77 16.46 -12.38
C VAL A 222 -9.78 15.64 -13.22
N GLN A 223 -8.70 15.15 -12.63
CA GLN A 223 -7.72 14.30 -13.31
C GLN A 223 -8.31 12.97 -13.76
N ALA A 224 -9.23 12.41 -12.98
CA ALA A 224 -9.96 11.20 -13.33
C ALA A 224 -11.05 11.42 -14.40
N GLY A 225 -11.43 12.67 -14.69
CA GLY A 225 -12.52 13.00 -15.63
C GLY A 225 -13.92 12.97 -15.02
N ASP A 226 -14.01 12.77 -13.70
CA ASP A 226 -15.26 12.70 -12.94
C ASP A 226 -15.86 14.09 -12.68
N ALA A 227 -15.05 15.15 -12.81
CA ALA A 227 -15.48 16.51 -12.60
C ALA A 227 -14.75 17.51 -13.50
N GLN A 228 -15.33 18.69 -13.64
CA GLN A 228 -14.72 19.85 -14.27
C GLN A 228 -14.93 21.08 -13.39
N VAL A 229 -13.93 21.96 -13.34
CA VAL A 229 -13.99 23.21 -12.59
C VAL A 229 -13.90 24.40 -13.52
N TYR A 230 -14.75 25.39 -13.31
CA TYR A 230 -14.78 26.63 -14.10
C TYR A 230 -14.72 27.88 -13.23
N ARG A 231 -14.00 28.91 -13.71
CA ARG A 231 -14.08 30.28 -13.22
C ARG A 231 -14.72 31.16 -14.30
N GLY A 232 -15.98 31.52 -14.10
CA GLY A 232 -16.77 32.19 -15.14
C GLY A 232 -17.11 31.24 -16.28
N GLN A 233 -16.56 31.51 -17.47
CA GLN A 233 -16.73 30.68 -18.68
C GLN A 233 -15.48 29.84 -18.99
N GLU A 234 -14.37 30.07 -18.30
CA GLU A 234 -13.09 29.39 -18.56
C GLU A 234 -12.90 28.22 -17.60
N GLN A 235 -12.39 27.11 -18.14
CA GLN A 235 -11.97 25.97 -17.32
C GLN A 235 -10.80 26.41 -16.44
N ALA A 236 -10.89 26.09 -15.15
CA ALA A 236 -9.89 26.46 -14.16
C ALA A 236 -9.12 25.23 -13.70
N ASP A 237 -7.85 25.45 -13.39
CA ASP A 237 -6.98 24.45 -12.76
C ASP A 237 -7.38 24.28 -11.29
N ALA A 238 -7.80 23.06 -10.94
CA ALA A 238 -8.23 22.70 -9.59
C ALA A 238 -7.12 22.89 -8.55
N GLU A 239 -5.86 22.60 -8.92
CA GLU A 239 -4.70 22.73 -8.02
C GLU A 239 -4.42 24.17 -7.62
N ARG A 240 -4.89 25.14 -8.41
CA ARG A 240 -4.60 26.58 -8.25
C ARG A 240 -5.79 27.38 -7.73
N LEU A 241 -6.86 26.71 -7.29
CA LEU A 241 -8.02 27.39 -6.72
C LEU A 241 -7.68 28.05 -5.38
N GLU A 242 -7.87 29.37 -5.32
CA GLU A 242 -7.87 30.13 -4.07
C GLU A 242 -9.09 29.76 -3.21
N ALA A 243 -8.88 29.61 -1.90
CA ALA A 243 -9.87 28.99 -1.00
C ALA A 243 -11.22 29.72 -0.91
N HIS A 244 -11.17 31.05 -0.84
CA HIS A 244 -12.33 31.93 -0.67
C HIS A 244 -13.05 32.25 -2.00
N ARG A 245 -12.42 32.01 -3.15
CA ARG A 245 -12.99 32.39 -4.44
C ARG A 245 -13.98 31.36 -4.92
N ARG A 246 -15.09 31.86 -5.48
CA ARG A 246 -16.13 31.01 -6.05
C ARG A 246 -15.71 30.40 -7.38
N PHE A 247 -16.10 29.16 -7.59
CA PHE A 247 -15.98 28.42 -8.84
C PHE A 247 -17.23 27.58 -9.09
N ARG A 248 -17.45 27.21 -10.34
CA ARG A 248 -18.48 26.25 -10.74
C ARG A 248 -17.83 24.88 -10.79
N LEU A 249 -18.37 23.93 -10.03
CA LEU A 249 -18.03 22.52 -10.11
C LEU A 249 -19.12 21.83 -10.92
N VAL A 250 -18.73 21.18 -12.00
CA VAL A 250 -19.60 20.40 -12.88
C VAL A 250 -19.22 18.94 -12.73
N MET A 251 -20.17 18.09 -12.36
CA MET A 251 -19.94 16.67 -12.13
C MET A 251 -20.29 15.85 -13.37
N ASN A 252 -19.49 14.82 -13.65
CA ASN A 252 -19.77 13.80 -14.65
C ASN A 252 -20.18 12.51 -13.94
N TRP A 253 -21.44 12.48 -13.47
CA TRP A 253 -21.96 11.37 -12.68
C TRP A 253 -21.93 10.04 -13.42
N ASP A 254 -22.22 10.03 -14.73
CA ASP A 254 -22.20 8.81 -15.54
C ASP A 254 -20.80 8.18 -15.54
N HIS A 255 -19.75 8.97 -15.82
CA HIS A 255 -18.37 8.49 -15.77
C HIS A 255 -17.94 8.04 -14.37
N LEU A 256 -18.37 8.76 -13.33
CA LEU A 256 -18.08 8.42 -11.95
C LEU A 256 -18.73 7.08 -11.57
N TYR A 257 -19.99 6.85 -11.96
CA TYR A 257 -20.69 5.59 -11.69
C TYR A 257 -20.05 4.42 -12.41
N GLU A 258 -19.75 4.58 -13.70
CA GLU A 258 -19.11 3.56 -14.54
C GLU A 258 -17.76 3.11 -13.96
N ASN A 259 -16.95 4.04 -13.47
CA ASN A 259 -15.55 3.77 -13.14
C ASN A 259 -15.23 3.63 -11.64
N ARG A 260 -16.04 4.21 -10.74
CA ARG A 260 -15.74 4.20 -9.29
C ARG A 260 -16.78 3.46 -8.44
N MET A 261 -18.07 3.59 -8.75
CA MET A 261 -19.13 3.00 -7.91
C MET A 261 -19.38 1.52 -8.22
N HIS A 262 -19.14 1.07 -9.46
CA HIS A 262 -19.19 -0.36 -9.80
C HIS A 262 -18.09 -1.21 -9.15
N LEU A 263 -17.00 -0.60 -8.64
CA LEU A 263 -15.95 -1.31 -7.90
C LEU A 263 -16.30 -1.53 -6.41
N SER A 264 -17.30 -0.84 -5.86
CA SER A 264 -17.75 -1.00 -4.47
C SER A 264 -18.93 -1.97 -4.30
N SER A 265 -19.53 -2.42 -5.39
CA SER A 265 -20.59 -3.42 -5.38
C SER A 265 -20.06 -4.73 -5.97
N GLY A 266 -19.38 -5.51 -5.12
CA GLY A 266 -19.13 -6.92 -5.42
C GLY A 266 -20.45 -7.64 -5.74
N PRO A 267 -20.43 -8.65 -6.62
CA PRO A 267 -21.65 -9.27 -7.14
C PRO A 267 -22.44 -9.92 -6.00
N THR A 268 -23.60 -9.35 -5.66
CA THR A 268 -24.68 -10.15 -5.05
C THR A 268 -25.19 -11.09 -6.13
N ALA A 269 -24.65 -12.31 -6.14
CA ALA A 269 -25.20 -13.40 -6.92
C ALA A 269 -26.60 -13.79 -6.38
N PRO A 270 -27.52 -14.21 -7.27
CA PRO A 270 -28.84 -14.73 -6.90
C PRO A 270 -28.78 -16.09 -6.18
#